data_AF-A0A855XAW4-F1
#
_entry.id   AF-A0A855XAW4-F1
#
_cell.length_a   1.000
_cell.length_b   1.000
_cell.length_c   1.000
_cell.angle_alpha   90.00
_cell.angle_beta   90.00
_cell.angle_gamma   90.00
#
_symmetry.space_group_name_H-M   'P 1'
#
loop_
_entity.id
_entity.type
_entity.pdbx_description
1 polymer ?
#
loop_
_entity_poly.entity_id
_entity_poly.type
_entity_poly.pdbx_seq_one_letter_code
_entity_poly.pdbx_strand_id
1 'polypeptide(L)'
;NERNSELLESTILDYQKTNTEMDTAIQTLRQNRKYVLNSAKFEYSNGPLEGINRKIKTLKRTCYGFANQKFFFLRIDCIFS
;
A
#
# COMPACT_ATOMS: atom_id res chain seq x y z
N ASN A 1 4.13 17.61 -15.96
CA ASN A 1 4.07 17.07 -14.59
C ASN A 1 5.32 16.27 -14.32
N GLU A 2 6.34 16.95 -13.80
CA GLU A 2 7.61 16.33 -13.43
C GLU A 2 7.50 15.76 -12.01
N ARG A 3 7.89 14.49 -11.82
CA ARG A 3 7.84 13.85 -10.49
C ARG A 3 9.05 14.26 -9.66
N ASN A 4 9.01 15.45 -9.09
CA ASN A 4 10.11 15.98 -8.28
C ASN A 4 10.19 15.26 -6.91
N SER A 5 11.02 14.20 -6.85
CA SER A 5 11.30 13.45 -5.62
C SER A 5 12.13 14.24 -4.59
N GLU A 6 12.86 15.27 -5.01
CA GLU A 6 13.71 16.08 -4.14
C GLU A 6 12.87 17.07 -3.33
N LEU A 7 11.85 17.66 -3.94
CA LEU A 7 10.85 18.49 -3.26
C LEU A 7 10.00 17.67 -2.27
N LEU A 8 9.70 16.41 -2.60
CA LEU A 8 9.04 15.49 -1.67
C LEU A 8 9.97 15.17 -0.47
N GLU A 9 11.27 15.01 -0.72
CA GLU A 9 12.26 14.77 0.33
C GLU A 9 12.38 15.93 1.30
N SER A 10 12.59 17.16 0.81
CA SER A 10 12.69 18.35 1.66
C SER A 10 11.41 18.56 2.47
N THR A 11 10.23 18.49 1.83
CA THR A 11 8.93 18.63 2.52
C THR A 11 8.76 17.65 3.69
N ILE A 12 9.25 16.40 3.56
CA ILE A 12 9.19 15.41 4.63
C ILE A 12 10.22 15.70 5.75
N LEU A 13 11.40 16.24 5.42
CA LEU A 13 12.46 16.54 6.39
C LEU A 13 12.22 17.87 7.14
N ASP A 14 11.75 18.91 6.45
CA ASP A 14 11.53 20.26 6.99
C ASP A 14 10.27 20.36 7.85
N TYR A 15 9.37 19.37 7.77
CA TYR A 15 8.14 19.32 8.56
C TYR A 15 8.39 19.49 10.07
N GLN A 16 7.74 20.50 10.64
CA GLN A 16 7.75 20.82 12.07
C GLN A 16 6.58 20.13 12.79
N LYS A 17 6.82 19.66 14.01
CA LYS A 17 5.83 18.90 14.80
C LYS A 17 4.61 19.76 15.12
N THR A 18 3.42 19.24 14.86
CA THR A 18 2.13 19.93 15.09
C THR A 18 1.34 19.42 16.30
N ASN A 19 1.73 18.28 16.88
CA ASN A 19 0.96 17.52 17.87
C ASN A 19 -0.39 17.02 17.31
N THR A 20 -0.36 16.48 16.09
CA THR A 20 -1.51 15.89 15.39
C THR A 20 -1.11 14.55 14.77
N GLU A 21 -2.09 13.78 14.26
CA GLU A 21 -1.85 12.51 13.54
C GLU A 21 -0.88 12.65 12.34
N MET A 22 -0.70 13.86 11.82
CA MET A 22 0.28 14.16 10.77
C MET A 22 1.73 13.93 11.24
N ASP A 23 2.01 14.09 12.54
CA ASP A 23 3.33 13.78 13.10
C ASP A 23 3.65 12.28 12.93
N THR A 24 2.68 11.41 13.22
CA THR A 24 2.78 9.95 13.06
C THR A 24 2.95 9.57 11.59
N ALA A 25 2.21 10.22 10.69
CA ALA A 25 2.33 10.01 9.25
C ALA A 25 3.72 10.41 8.74
N ILE A 26 4.21 11.60 9.10
CA ILE A 26 5.54 12.08 8.73
C ILE A 26 6.66 11.21 9.35
N GLN A 27 6.52 10.77 10.59
CA GLN A 27 7.48 9.84 11.21
C GLN A 27 7.54 8.51 10.43
N THR A 28 6.40 7.98 10.01
CA THR A 28 6.32 6.77 9.18
C THR A 28 6.97 6.98 7.81
N LEU A 29 6.75 8.14 7.17
CA LEU A 29 7.38 8.51 5.89
C LEU A 29 8.90 8.70 6.03
N ARG A 30 9.38 9.33 7.11
CA ARG A 30 10.81 9.47 7.42
C ARG A 30 11.49 8.12 7.61
N GLN A 31 10.88 7.20 8.35
CA GLN A 31 11.37 5.82 8.51
C GLN A 31 11.43 5.06 7.18
N ASN A 32 10.46 5.27 6.29
CA ASN A 32 10.34 4.55 5.02
C ASN A 32 10.87 5.35 3.81
N ARG A 33 11.63 6.42 4.03
CA ARG A 33 12.12 7.41 3.03
C ARG A 33 12.55 6.77 1.71
N LYS A 34 13.40 5.74 1.74
CA LYS A 34 13.88 5.01 0.54
C LYS A 34 12.74 4.50 -0.36
N TYR A 35 11.68 3.94 0.22
CA TYR A 35 10.53 3.41 -0.52
C TYR A 35 9.63 4.53 -1.04
N VAL A 36 9.43 5.59 -0.25
CA VAL A 36 8.67 6.78 -0.65
C VAL A 36 9.31 7.44 -1.89
N LEU A 37 10.61 7.70 -1.85
CA LEU A 37 11.36 8.27 -2.98
C LEU A 37 11.30 7.39 -4.22
N ASN A 38 11.46 6.07 -4.07
CA ASN A 38 11.35 5.13 -5.18
C ASN A 38 9.94 5.15 -5.80
N SER A 39 8.88 5.24 -4.98
CA SER A 39 7.49 5.35 -5.47
C SER A 39 7.19 6.68 -6.18
N ALA A 40 7.93 7.75 -5.86
CA ALA A 40 7.85 9.01 -6.58
C ALA A 40 8.71 9.01 -7.86
N LYS A 41 9.84 8.30 -7.86
CA LYS A 41 10.80 8.28 -8.99
C LYS A 41 10.39 7.34 -10.13
N PHE A 42 9.82 6.18 -9.82
CA PHE A 42 9.47 5.16 -10.81
C PHE A 42 7.96 5.13 -11.10
N GLU A 43 7.58 4.62 -12.28
CA GLU A 43 6.17 4.53 -12.69
C GLU A 43 5.44 3.28 -12.15
N TYR A 44 6.11 2.50 -11.29
CA TYR A 44 5.56 1.26 -10.73
C TYR A 44 4.39 1.53 -9.78
N SER A 45 3.19 1.18 -10.21
CA SER A 45 1.96 1.27 -9.40
C SER A 45 1.71 -0.02 -8.62
N ASN A 46 1.26 0.12 -7.37
CA ASN A 46 0.73 -1.00 -6.57
C ASN A 46 -0.63 -1.49 -7.06
N GLY A 47 -1.27 -0.82 -8.03
CA GLY A 47 -2.61 -1.13 -8.55
C GLY A 47 -2.88 -2.61 -8.87
N PRO A 48 -1.96 -3.37 -9.51
CA PRO A 48 -2.16 -4.80 -9.73
C PRO A 48 -2.22 -5.62 -8.42
N LEU A 49 -1.33 -5.32 -7.46
CA LEU A 49 -1.30 -5.95 -6.14
C LEU A 49 -2.53 -5.57 -5.31
N GLU A 50 -2.99 -4.32 -5.40
CA GLU A 50 -4.23 -3.86 -4.79
C GLU A 50 -5.46 -4.51 -5.43
N GLY A 51 -5.45 -4.73 -6.74
CA GLY A 51 -6.48 -5.48 -7.48
C GLY A 51 -6.59 -6.94 -7.04
N ILE A 52 -5.45 -7.62 -6.89
CA ILE A 52 -5.36 -8.98 -6.31
C ILE A 52 -5.92 -8.98 -4.89
N ASN A 53 -5.45 -8.07 -4.03
CA ASN A 53 -5.94 -7.93 -2.67
C ASN A 53 -7.44 -7.62 -2.61
N ARG A 54 -7.98 -6.83 -3.54
CA ARG A 54 -9.42 -6.53 -3.66
C ARG A 54 -10.21 -7.76 -4.06
N LYS A 55 -9.79 -8.52 -5.07
CA LYS A 55 -10.39 -9.82 -5.45
C LYS A 55 -10.48 -10.77 -4.24
N ILE A 56 -9.36 -10.97 -3.51
CA ILE A 56 -9.31 -11.85 -2.33
C ILE A 56 -10.21 -11.34 -1.19
N LYS A 57 -10.20 -10.02 -0.92
CA LYS A 57 -11.09 -9.40 0.08
C LYS A 57 -12.57 -9.48 -0.32
N THR A 58 -12.91 -9.53 -1.62
CA THR A 58 -14.28 -9.77 -2.09
C THR A 58 -14.67 -11.24 -1.88
N LEU A 59 -13.84 -12.19 -2.32
CA LEU A 59 -14.05 -13.63 -2.07
C LEU A 59 -14.33 -13.93 -0.59
N LYS A 60 -13.55 -13.31 0.32
CA LYS A 60 -13.75 -13.45 1.78
C LYS A 60 -15.07 -12.87 2.30
N ARG A 61 -15.65 -11.84 1.66
CA ARG A 61 -16.94 -11.25 2.07
C ARG A 61 -18.15 -11.97 1.47
N THR A 62 -18.03 -12.48 0.25
CA THR A 62 -19.13 -13.17 -0.45
C THR A 62 -19.37 -14.59 0.06
N CYS A 63 -18.38 -15.22 0.68
CA CYS A 63 -18.53 -16.53 1.29
C CYS A 63 -18.92 -16.41 2.77
N TYR A 64 -19.96 -17.13 3.19
CA TYR A 64 -20.46 -17.21 4.58
C TYR A 64 -19.54 -17.99 5.54
N GLY A 65 -18.22 -17.84 5.37
CA GLY A 65 -17.17 -18.61 6.05
C GLY A 65 -16.50 -19.64 5.15
N PHE A 66 -15.33 -20.12 5.60
CA PHE A 66 -14.62 -21.27 5.04
C PHE A 66 -14.29 -22.23 6.17
N ALA A 67 -14.94 -23.40 6.19
CA ALA A 67 -14.71 -24.42 7.22
C ALA A 67 -13.29 -25.03 7.18
N ASN A 68 -12.56 -24.85 6.07
CA ASN A 68 -11.18 -25.29 5.90
C ASN A 68 -10.41 -24.27 5.05
N GLN A 69 -9.31 -23.76 5.60
CA GLN A 69 -8.42 -22.78 4.95
C GLN A 69 -7.85 -23.28 3.61
N LYS A 70 -7.69 -24.60 3.41
CA LYS A 70 -7.26 -25.19 2.13
C LYS A 70 -8.25 -24.90 1.00
N PHE A 71 -9.57 -24.91 1.27
CA PHE A 71 -10.58 -24.55 0.27
C PHE A 71 -10.67 -23.04 0.01
N PHE A 72 -10.18 -22.19 0.93
CA PHE A 72 -10.02 -20.77 0.64
C PHE A 72 -8.87 -20.54 -0.35
N PHE A 73 -7.70 -21.16 -0.12
CA PHE A 73 -6.57 -21.07 -1.05
C PHE A 73 -6.90 -21.65 -2.43
N LEU A 74 -7.48 -22.86 -2.51
CA LEU A 74 -7.93 -23.43 -3.79
C LEU A 74 -8.93 -22.54 -4.56
N ARG A 75 -9.75 -21.73 -3.86
CA ARG A 75 -10.64 -20.74 -4.49
C ARG A 75 -9.92 -19.45 -4.89
N ILE A 76 -8.82 -19.09 -4.23
CA ILE A 76 -7.92 -18.03 -4.70
C ILE A 76 -7.24 -18.51 -5.99
N ASP A 77 -6.69 -19.72 -6.00
CA ASP A 77 -6.00 -20.30 -7.16
C ASP A 77 -6.92 -20.32 -8.40
N CYS A 78 -8.16 -20.79 -8.27
CA CYS A 78 -9.17 -20.75 -9.34
C CYS A 78 -9.68 -19.35 -9.74
N ILE A 79 -9.27 -18.26 -9.07
CA ILE A 79 -9.61 -16.85 -9.43
C ILE A 79 -8.45 -16.14 -10.14
N PHE A 80 -7.27 -16.77 -10.15
CA PHE A 80 -6.03 -16.26 -10.75
C PHE A 80 -5.35 -17.25 -11.73
N SER A 81 -5.94 -18.43 -11.92
CA SER A 81 -5.70 -19.34 -13.05
C SER A 81 -6.45 -18.85 -14.30
#